data_AF-A0A933A734-F1
#
_entry.id   AF-A0A933A734-F1
#
_cell.length_a   1.000
_cell.length_b   1.000
_cell.length_c   1.000
_cell.angle_alpha   90.00
_cell.angle_beta   90.00
_cell.angle_gamma   90.00
#
_symmetry.space_group_name_H-M   'P 1'
#
loop_
_entity.id
_entity.type
_entity.pdbx_description
1 polymer ?
#
loop_
_entity_poly.entity_id
_entity_poly.type
_entity_poly.pdbx_seq_one_letter_code
_entity_poly.pdbx_strand_id
1 'polypeptide(L)'
;MFRFVQGRDSVWRKHVGQTDEVDPQWRQMMRLLGVDVSYDLSPQAKGKIERPYRWLQDRVVRTSALERLSTIEEVRAVLKEEVDRYNNHQVHSTTGEVPGVRFEKAAKEGNSLFRPFVLPKPYTSAKDVFCLREKRMVNGYRRISLFNHEIRGTQCPAPRRSRGPPPP
;
A
#
# COMPACT_ATOMS: atom_id res chain seq x y z
N MET A 1 -2.50 -46.35 -5.91
CA MET A 1 -2.12 -45.80 -4.59
C MET A 1 -2.11 -44.29 -4.68
N PHE A 2 -3.00 -43.59 -3.97
CA PHE A 2 -3.09 -42.13 -4.01
C PHE A 2 -2.15 -41.53 -2.97
N ARG A 3 -1.22 -40.67 -3.41
CA ARG A 3 -0.30 -39.93 -2.55
C ARG A 3 -0.97 -38.63 -2.12
N PHE A 4 -1.28 -38.49 -0.84
CA PHE A 4 -1.76 -37.23 -0.27
C PHE A 4 -0.60 -36.22 -0.30
N VAL A 5 -0.78 -35.11 -1.02
CA VAL A 5 0.21 -34.01 -1.12
C VAL A 5 -0.38 -32.80 -0.41
N GLN A 6 0.16 -32.49 0.76
CA GLN A 6 -0.39 -31.53 1.73
C GLN A 6 -0.17 -30.04 1.36
N GLY A 7 0.43 -29.74 0.20
CA GLY A 7 0.88 -28.39 -0.18
C GLY A 7 0.21 -27.80 -1.42
N ARG A 8 -0.97 -28.29 -1.84
CA ARG A 8 -1.72 -27.73 -2.97
C ARG A 8 -3.13 -27.35 -2.53
N ASP A 9 -3.67 -26.31 -3.15
CA ASP A 9 -5.08 -25.96 -3.05
C ASP A 9 -5.94 -27.19 -3.34
N SER A 10 -6.85 -27.47 -2.41
CA SER A 10 -7.85 -28.53 -2.55
C SER A 10 -9.22 -27.90 -2.75
N VAL A 11 -10.16 -28.67 -3.30
CA VAL A 11 -11.57 -28.24 -3.47
C VAL A 11 -12.17 -27.69 -2.17
N TRP A 12 -11.69 -28.17 -1.03
CA TRP A 12 -12.19 -27.86 0.31
C TRP A 12 -11.31 -26.88 1.09
N ARG A 13 -10.13 -26.52 0.58
CA ARG A 13 -9.15 -25.68 1.27
C ARG A 13 -8.34 -24.87 0.27
N LYS A 14 -8.57 -23.56 0.25
CA LYS A 14 -7.63 -22.58 -0.31
C LYS A 14 -6.54 -22.32 0.70
N HIS A 15 -5.31 -22.69 0.36
CA HIS A 15 -4.12 -22.23 1.04
C HIS A 15 -3.92 -20.75 0.68
N VAL A 16 -4.35 -19.86 1.57
CA VAL A 16 -3.93 -18.46 1.51
C VAL A 16 -2.47 -18.46 1.95
N GLY A 17 -1.55 -18.06 1.05
CA GLY A 17 -0.13 -18.00 1.36
C GLY A 17 0.12 -17.28 2.69
N GLN A 18 1.02 -17.82 3.52
CA GLN A 18 1.38 -17.16 4.77
C GLN A 18 2.00 -15.80 4.46
N THR A 19 1.85 -14.85 5.39
CA THR A 19 2.13 -13.42 5.22
C THR A 19 3.55 -13.11 4.71
N ASP A 20 4.49 -14.02 4.87
CA ASP A 20 5.88 -13.90 4.41
C ASP A 20 6.15 -14.47 3.01
N GLU A 21 5.25 -15.27 2.44
CA GLU A 21 5.43 -15.91 1.11
C GLU A 21 4.92 -15.02 -0.05
N VAL A 22 4.07 -14.03 0.24
CA VAL A 22 3.45 -13.17 -0.77
C VAL A 22 4.16 -11.82 -0.81
N ASP A 23 4.63 -11.40 -1.99
CA ASP A 23 5.20 -10.06 -2.20
C ASP A 23 4.10 -9.08 -2.63
N PRO A 24 3.46 -8.34 -1.71
CA PRO A 24 2.35 -7.46 -2.07
C PRO A 24 2.83 -6.34 -3.00
N GLN A 25 1.93 -5.82 -3.84
CA GLN A 25 2.25 -4.73 -4.77
C GLN A 25 2.86 -3.51 -4.06
N TRP A 26 2.40 -3.23 -2.84
CA TRP A 26 2.99 -2.22 -1.96
C TRP A 26 4.48 -2.45 -1.64
N ARG A 27 4.87 -3.69 -1.31
CA ARG A 27 6.27 -4.03 -0.98
C ARG A 27 7.14 -3.94 -2.23
N GLN A 28 6.63 -4.37 -3.38
CA GLN A 28 7.31 -4.19 -4.68
C GLN A 28 7.57 -2.72 -4.98
N MET A 29 6.57 -1.86 -4.74
CA MET A 29 6.70 -0.41 -4.90
C MET A 29 7.72 0.19 -3.94
N MET A 30 7.70 -0.19 -2.66
CA MET A 30 8.68 0.31 -1.68
C MET A 30 10.11 -0.06 -2.05
N ARG A 31 10.35 -1.29 -2.52
CA ARG A 31 11.67 -1.70 -3.01
C ARG A 31 12.14 -0.88 -4.21
N LEU A 32 11.23 -0.50 -5.12
CA LEU A 32 11.59 0.38 -6.25
C LEU A 32 12.01 1.78 -5.78
N LEU A 33 11.46 2.24 -4.66
CA LEU A 33 11.86 3.49 -4.01
C LEU A 33 13.13 3.35 -3.17
N GLY A 34 13.74 2.16 -3.13
CA GLY A 34 14.91 1.88 -2.29
C GLY A 34 14.57 1.79 -0.79
N VAL A 35 13.29 1.59 -0.45
CA VAL A 35 12.82 1.43 0.93
C VAL A 35 12.64 -0.07 1.20
N ASP A 36 13.42 -0.59 2.15
CA ASP A 36 13.21 -1.96 2.63
C ASP A 36 12.11 -1.99 3.69
N VAL A 37 11.21 -2.98 3.59
CA VAL A 37 10.07 -3.13 4.48
C VAL A 37 10.34 -4.32 5.39
N SER A 38 10.66 -4.03 6.66
CA SER A 38 10.78 -5.03 7.71
C SER A 38 9.48 -5.07 8.51
N TYR A 39 8.89 -6.27 8.63
CA TYR A 39 7.73 -6.49 9.48
C TYR A 39 8.20 -6.85 10.88
N ASP A 40 7.78 -6.09 11.88
CA ASP A 40 8.05 -6.44 13.27
C ASP A 40 7.04 -7.50 13.71
N LEU A 41 7.52 -8.72 13.96
CA LEU A 41 6.72 -9.84 14.46
C LEU A 41 6.54 -9.77 15.98
N SER A 42 7.19 -8.83 16.68
CA SER A 42 7.09 -8.71 18.13
C SER A 42 5.76 -8.06 18.55
N PRO A 43 4.97 -8.72 19.42
CA PRO A 43 3.74 -8.13 19.96
C PRO A 43 3.98 -6.83 20.74
N GLN A 44 5.15 -6.70 21.37
CA GLN A 44 5.50 -5.57 22.25
C GLN A 44 5.74 -4.28 21.44
N ALA A 45 6.45 -4.35 20.31
CA ALA A 45 6.66 -3.19 19.46
C ALA A 45 5.36 -2.77 18.76
N LYS A 46 4.58 -3.76 18.30
CA LYS A 46 3.26 -3.53 17.71
C LYS A 46 2.34 -2.74 18.65
N GLY A 47 2.27 -3.12 19.93
CA GLY A 47 1.44 -2.42 20.92
C GLY A 47 1.85 -0.96 21.19
N LYS A 48 3.14 -0.63 21.13
CA LYS A 48 3.62 0.77 21.30
C LYS A 48 3.22 1.65 20.12
N ILE A 49 3.17 1.08 18.92
CA ILE A 49 2.81 1.78 17.68
C ILE A 49 1.28 1.89 17.55
N GLU A 50 0.54 0.80 17.78
CA GLU A 50 -0.90 0.75 17.58
C GLU A 50 -1.70 1.62 18.57
N ARG A 51 -1.21 1.76 19.81
CA ARG A 51 -1.90 2.55 20.83
C ARG A 51 -2.07 4.02 20.39
N PRO A 52 -1.02 4.80 20.07
CA PRO A 52 -1.16 6.17 19.57
C PRO A 52 -2.08 6.28 18.37
N TYR A 53 -1.96 5.38 17.39
CA TYR A 53 -2.83 5.40 16.20
C TYR A 53 -4.29 5.18 16.54
N ARG A 54 -4.60 4.27 17.47
CA ARG A 54 -5.96 4.09 17.97
C ARG A 54 -6.51 5.36 18.60
N TRP A 55 -5.73 6.04 19.43
CA TRP A 55 -6.15 7.32 20.03
C TRP A 55 -6.45 8.39 18.98
N LEU A 56 -5.62 8.49 17.93
CA LEU A 56 -5.83 9.43 16.83
C LEU A 56 -7.12 9.11 16.05
N GLN A 57 -7.37 7.83 15.75
CA GLN A 57 -8.58 7.39 15.04
C GLN A 57 -9.83 7.59 15.90
N ASP A 58 -9.79 7.20 17.18
CA ASP A 58 -10.91 7.34 18.11
C ASP A 58 -11.32 8.80 18.28
N ARG A 59 -10.37 9.74 18.24
CA ARG A 59 -10.65 11.18 18.39
C ARG A 59 -11.47 11.70 17.22
N VAL A 60 -11.11 11.35 15.99
CA VAL A 60 -11.88 11.72 14.80
C VAL A 60 -13.32 11.20 14.90
N VAL A 61 -13.50 9.94 15.31
CA VAL A 61 -14.83 9.33 15.46
C VAL A 61 -15.65 10.01 16.58
N ARG A 62 -15.03 10.29 17.72
CA ARG A 62 -15.70 10.94 18.86
C ARG A 62 -16.10 12.37 18.56
N THR A 63 -15.21 13.17 17.98
CA THR A 63 -15.52 14.55 17.58
C THR A 63 -16.64 14.58 16.54
N SER A 64 -16.57 13.68 15.54
CA SER A 64 -17.64 13.55 14.53
C SER A 64 -18.99 13.18 15.16
N ALA A 65 -19.00 12.29 16.16
CA ALA A 65 -20.21 11.91 16.87
C ALA A 65 -20.77 13.05 17.76
N LEU A 66 -19.89 13.81 18.43
CA LEU A 66 -20.27 14.95 19.27
C LEU A 66 -20.90 16.07 18.45
N GLU A 67 -20.32 16.37 17.28
CA GLU A 67 -20.79 17.41 16.37
C GLU A 67 -21.91 16.95 15.44
N ARG A 68 -22.28 15.66 15.51
CA ARG A 68 -23.32 15.02 14.68
C ARG A 68 -23.07 15.16 13.17
N LEU A 69 -21.80 15.05 12.77
CA LEU A 69 -21.40 15.11 11.36
C LEU A 69 -21.88 13.86 10.64
N SER A 70 -22.37 14.03 9.41
CA SER A 70 -22.95 12.94 8.63
C SER A 70 -22.34 12.80 7.24
N THR A 71 -21.59 13.80 6.78
CA THR A 71 -20.96 13.82 5.47
C THR A 71 -19.44 13.64 5.55
N ILE A 72 -18.83 13.16 4.47
CA ILE A 72 -17.38 12.92 4.41
C ILE A 72 -16.62 14.26 4.43
N GLU A 73 -17.19 15.28 3.81
CA GLU A 73 -16.63 16.63 3.71
C GLU A 73 -16.47 17.28 5.10
N GLU A 74 -17.48 17.13 5.95
CA GLU A 74 -17.45 17.59 7.34
C GLU A 74 -16.37 16.87 8.15
N VAL A 75 -16.32 15.54 8.07
CA VAL A 75 -15.33 14.72 8.79
C VAL A 75 -13.89 15.03 8.32
N ARG A 76 -13.70 15.43 7.05
CA ARG A 76 -12.38 15.88 6.57
C ARG A 76 -11.89 17.14 7.28
N ALA A 77 -12.78 18.05 7.67
CA ALA A 77 -12.40 19.23 8.43
C ALA A 77 -11.88 18.83 9.83
N VAL A 78 -12.61 17.95 10.52
CA VAL A 78 -12.19 17.38 11.82
C VAL A 78 -10.84 16.67 11.71
N LEU A 79 -10.64 15.85 10.67
CA LEU A 79 -9.35 15.19 10.44
C LEU A 79 -8.21 16.21 10.28
N LYS A 80 -8.44 17.30 9.56
CA LYS A 80 -7.43 18.35 9.35
C LYS A 80 -7.08 19.06 10.65
N GLU A 81 -8.07 19.33 11.50
CA GLU A 81 -7.86 19.91 12.83
C GLU A 81 -7.09 18.94 13.74
N GLU A 82 -7.41 17.65 13.72
CA GLU A 82 -6.68 16.66 14.52
C GLU A 82 -5.21 16.51 14.10
N VAL A 83 -4.93 16.57 12.80
CA VAL A 83 -3.57 16.58 12.26
C VAL A 83 -2.81 17.83 12.73
N ASP A 84 -3.44 19.01 12.64
CA ASP A 84 -2.84 20.26 13.09
C ASP A 84 -2.59 20.27 14.60
N ARG A 85 -3.56 19.81 15.40
CA ARG A 85 -3.42 19.65 16.84
C ARG A 85 -2.25 18.73 17.20
N TYR A 86 -2.16 17.56 16.59
CA TYR A 86 -1.09 16.60 16.91
C TYR A 86 0.29 17.14 16.51
N ASN A 87 0.41 17.75 15.33
CA ASN A 87 1.69 18.20 14.80
C ASN A 87 2.17 19.50 15.43
N ASN A 88 1.28 20.45 15.72
CA ASN A 88 1.64 21.82 16.07
C ASN A 88 1.31 22.23 17.50
N HIS A 89 0.44 21.50 18.20
CA HIS A 89 -0.01 21.87 19.55
C HIS A 89 0.31 20.82 20.61
N GLN A 90 0.29 19.53 20.26
CA GLN A 90 0.46 18.45 21.23
C GLN A 90 1.93 18.27 21.60
N VAL A 91 2.23 18.40 22.90
CA VAL A 91 3.52 18.02 23.46
C VAL A 91 3.57 16.50 23.59
N HIS A 92 4.56 15.87 22.96
CA HIS A 92 4.69 14.42 22.97
C HIS A 92 5.31 13.93 24.29
N SER A 93 4.66 12.96 24.95
CA SER A 93 5.02 12.54 26.32
C SER A 93 6.44 12.02 26.47
N THR A 94 6.99 11.35 25.45
CA THR A 94 8.36 10.80 25.48
C THR A 94 9.43 11.85 25.20
N THR A 95 9.12 12.86 24.38
CA THR A 95 10.15 13.78 23.85
C THR A 95 10.04 15.16 24.44
N GLY A 96 8.92 15.51 25.10
CA GLY A 96 8.70 16.81 25.73
C GLY A 96 8.56 17.97 24.73
N GLU A 97 8.63 17.70 23.44
CA GLU A 97 8.61 18.68 22.36
C GLU A 97 7.36 18.49 21.48
N VAL A 98 7.01 19.55 20.75
CA VAL A 98 5.98 19.53 19.71
C VAL A 98 6.57 18.93 18.42
N PRO A 99 5.90 17.97 17.74
CA PRO A 99 6.44 17.30 16.56
C PRO A 99 6.90 18.23 15.44
N GLY A 100 6.12 19.27 15.11
CA GLY A 100 6.45 20.23 14.06
C GLY A 100 7.73 21.01 14.36
N VAL A 101 7.84 21.54 15.59
CA VAL A 101 9.03 22.27 16.04
C VAL A 101 10.27 21.38 16.02
N ARG A 102 10.13 20.13 16.48
CA ARG A 102 11.23 19.16 16.46
C ARG A 102 11.68 18.84 15.03
N PHE A 103 10.74 18.68 14.11
CA PHE A 103 11.03 18.42 12.71
C PHE A 103 11.78 19.60 12.07
N GLU A 104 11.33 20.83 12.30
CA GLU A 104 12.00 22.04 11.81
C GLU A 104 13.42 22.19 12.38
N LYS A 105 13.59 21.91 13.67
CA LYS A 105 14.91 21.93 14.32
C LYS A 105 15.85 20.90 13.69
N ALA A 106 15.38 19.66 13.50
CA ALA A 106 16.17 18.61 12.84
C ALA A 106 16.54 18.99 11.39
N ALA A 107 15.64 19.65 10.66
CA ALA A 107 15.91 20.14 9.31
C ALA A 107 16.98 21.25 9.30
N LYS A 108 16.91 22.20 10.25
CA LYS A 108 17.90 23.30 10.40
C LYS A 108 19.28 22.79 10.81
N GLU A 109 19.33 21.80 11.68
CA GLU A 109 20.57 21.17 12.16
C GLU A 109 21.20 20.22 11.12
N GLY A 110 20.52 19.94 10.00
CA GLY A 110 20.98 18.95 9.03
C GLY A 110 20.89 17.50 9.53
N ASN A 111 20.21 17.27 10.66
CA ASN A 111 19.99 15.96 11.28
C ASN A 111 18.88 15.15 10.56
N SER A 112 18.76 15.33 9.25
CA SER A 112 17.75 14.67 8.43
C SER A 112 18.43 13.75 7.41
N LEU A 113 18.10 12.46 7.44
CA LEU A 113 18.56 11.46 6.47
C LEU A 113 17.67 11.39 5.22
N PHE A 114 16.78 12.37 5.03
CA PHE A 114 15.88 12.40 3.89
C PHE A 114 16.67 12.65 2.60
N ARG A 115 16.38 11.84 1.58
CA ARG A 115 16.90 12.04 0.23
C ARG A 115 15.79 12.66 -0.62
N PRO A 116 16.12 13.59 -1.53
CA PRO A 116 15.13 14.09 -2.48
C PRO A 116 14.58 12.91 -3.28
N PHE A 117 13.28 12.92 -3.53
CA PHE A 117 12.62 11.88 -4.30
C PHE A 117 13.12 11.90 -5.74
N VAL A 118 13.70 10.79 -6.19
CA VAL A 118 14.16 10.59 -7.57
C VAL A 118 13.37 9.44 -8.17
N LEU A 119 12.76 9.69 -9.33
CA LEU A 119 12.02 8.66 -10.05
C LEU A 119 13.00 7.56 -10.51
N PRO A 120 12.75 6.29 -10.16
CA PRO A 120 13.58 5.21 -10.66
C PRO A 120 13.39 5.10 -12.17
N LYS A 121 14.49 5.05 -12.93
CA LYS A 121 14.44 4.70 -14.35
C LYS A 121 13.88 3.27 -14.47
N PRO A 122 12.98 2.95 -15.43
CA PRO A 122 12.61 3.71 -16.63
C PRO A 122 11.32 4.54 -16.49
N TYR A 123 10.82 4.79 -15.28
CA TYR A 123 9.53 5.47 -15.08
C TYR A 123 9.63 6.96 -15.34
N THR A 124 8.65 7.50 -16.08
CA THR A 124 8.58 8.92 -16.42
C THR A 124 7.68 9.68 -15.45
N SER A 125 6.65 9.03 -14.90
CA SER A 125 5.70 9.64 -13.97
C SER A 125 5.66 8.92 -12.63
N ALA A 126 5.39 9.66 -11.55
CA ALA A 126 5.12 9.07 -10.23
C ALA A 126 3.92 8.10 -10.29
N LYS A 127 2.95 8.36 -11.16
CA LYS A 127 1.79 7.47 -11.36
C LYS A 127 2.20 6.09 -11.84
N ASP A 128 3.31 5.96 -12.57
CA ASP A 128 3.82 4.65 -13.04
C ASP A 128 4.49 3.87 -11.90
N VAL A 129 4.92 4.55 -10.85
CA VAL A 129 5.47 3.94 -9.64
C VAL A 129 4.33 3.49 -8.71
N PHE A 130 3.34 4.35 -8.49
CA PHE A 130 2.22 4.11 -7.56
C PHE A 130 1.01 3.39 -8.17
N CYS A 131 1.08 2.93 -9.42
CA CYS A 131 -0.02 2.19 -10.05
C CYS A 131 -0.07 0.71 -9.64
N LEU A 132 -1.26 0.12 -9.77
CA LEU A 132 -1.42 -1.33 -9.64
C LEU A 132 -0.73 -2.04 -10.81
N ARG A 133 0.05 -3.07 -10.51
CA ARG A 133 0.85 -3.81 -11.50
C ARG A 133 0.35 -5.23 -11.60
N GLU A 134 -0.10 -5.62 -12.79
CA GLU A 134 -0.55 -6.98 -13.04
C GLU A 134 -0.09 -7.45 -14.42
N LYS A 135 0.36 -8.71 -14.50
CA LYS A 135 0.65 -9.37 -15.77
C LYS A 135 -0.60 -10.09 -16.24
N ARG A 136 -1.14 -9.70 -17.40
CA ARG A 136 -2.32 -10.32 -18.02
C ARG A 136 -2.01 -10.73 -19.45
N MET A 137 -2.62 -11.82 -19.90
CA MET A 137 -2.58 -12.22 -21.30
C MET A 137 -3.66 -11.48 -22.09
N VAL A 138 -3.29 -10.97 -23.25
CA VAL A 138 -4.21 -10.33 -24.17
C VAL A 138 -5.01 -11.40 -24.91
N ASN A 139 -6.33 -11.22 -25.03
CA ASN A 139 -7.17 -12.13 -25.79
C ASN A 139 -6.95 -11.98 -27.32
N GLY A 140 -7.57 -12.87 -28.11
CA GLY A 140 -7.48 -12.81 -29.59
C GLY A 140 -7.98 -11.49 -30.20
N TYR A 141 -8.78 -10.72 -29.46
CA TYR A 141 -9.32 -9.42 -29.85
C TYR A 141 -8.50 -8.22 -29.35
N ARG A 142 -7.28 -8.43 -28.87
CA ARG A 142 -6.39 -7.39 -28.33
C ARG A 142 -6.96 -6.66 -27.10
N ARG A 143 -7.77 -7.34 -26.28
CA ARG A 143 -8.34 -6.81 -25.03
C ARG A 143 -7.76 -7.54 -23.82
N ILE A 144 -7.65 -6.81 -22.71
CA ILE A 144 -7.37 -7.34 -21.38
C ILE A 144 -8.56 -7.05 -20.48
N SER A 145 -8.89 -7.96 -19.58
CA SER A 145 -9.90 -7.74 -18.53
C SER A 145 -9.21 -7.51 -17.19
N LEU A 146 -9.61 -6.45 -16.49
CA LEU A 146 -9.10 -6.07 -15.18
C LEU A 146 -10.27 -5.61 -14.31
N PHE A 147 -10.55 -6.30 -13.20
CA PHE A 147 -11.68 -5.99 -12.29
C PHE A 147 -13.02 -5.75 -13.02
N ASN A 148 -13.37 -6.65 -13.96
CA ASN A 148 -14.58 -6.56 -14.81
C ASN A 148 -14.60 -5.40 -15.81
N HIS A 149 -13.51 -4.65 -15.96
CA HIS A 149 -13.35 -3.66 -17.02
C HIS A 149 -12.51 -4.22 -18.17
N GLU A 150 -12.99 -4.04 -19.41
CA GLU A 150 -12.23 -4.37 -20.60
C GLU A 150 -11.41 -3.18 -21.07
N ILE A 151 -10.10 -3.37 -21.22
CA ILE A 151 -9.17 -2.36 -21.72
C ILE A 151 -8.60 -2.86 -23.05
N ARG A 152 -8.65 -2.01 -24.07
CA ARG A 152 -8.05 -2.32 -25.39
C ARG A 152 -6.55 -2.03 -25.35
N GLY A 153 -5.74 -3.05 -25.61
CA GLY A 153 -4.29 -2.89 -25.74
C GLY A 153 -3.94 -2.14 -27.01
N THR A 154 -3.07 -1.13 -26.91
CA THR A 154 -2.69 -0.27 -28.04
C THR A 154 -1.74 -0.97 -29.01
N GLN A 155 -0.81 -1.82 -28.53
CA GLN A 155 0.16 -2.52 -29.38
C GLN A 155 0.65 -3.81 -28.72
N CYS A 156 0.01 -4.96 -29.00
CA CYS A 156 0.59 -6.27 -28.69
C CYS A 156 0.62 -7.13 -29.96
N PRO A 157 1.76 -7.78 -30.30
CA PRO A 157 1.79 -8.78 -31.35
C PRO A 157 0.88 -9.95 -30.96
N ALA A 158 0.05 -10.40 -31.90
CA ALA A 158 -0.87 -11.49 -31.65
C ALA A 158 -0.09 -12.76 -31.26
N PRO A 159 -0.58 -13.57 -30.30
CA PRO A 159 0.05 -14.85 -30.01
C PRO A 159 0.08 -15.69 -31.28
N ARG A 160 1.27 -16.18 -31.66
CA ARG A 160 1.43 -17.10 -32.80
C ARG A 160 0.52 -18.30 -32.53
N ARG A 161 -0.59 -18.42 -33.27
CA ARG A 161 -1.34 -19.69 -33.34
C ARG A 161 -0.39 -20.72 -33.93
N SER A 162 0.12 -21.63 -33.11
CA SER A 162 0.71 -22.87 -33.60
C SER A 162 -0.41 -23.60 -34.36
N ARG A 163 -0.37 -23.53 -35.70
CA ARG A 163 -1.17 -24.43 -36.53
C ARG A 163 -0.67 -25.83 -36.21
N GLY A 164 -1.45 -26.62 -35.49
CA GLY A 164 -1.20 -28.05 -35.36
C GLY A 164 -1.17 -28.68 -36.76
N PRO A 165 -0.42 -29.78 -36.96
CA PRO A 165 -0.42 -30.47 -38.23
C PRO A 165 -1.85 -30.93 -38.58
N PRO A 166 -2.23 -30.93 -39.88
CA PRO A 166 -3.56 -31.37 -40.30
C PRO A 166 -3.79 -32.82 -39.85
N PRO A 167 -5.03 -33.19 -39.46
CA PRO A 167 -5.37 -34.57 -39.13
C PRO A 167 -5.17 -35.48 -40.37
N PRO A 168 -4.88 -36.77 -40.14
CA PRO A 168 -4.57 -37.74 -41.20
C PRO A 168 -5.72 -37.93 -42.20
#